data_AF-A0A3D0MTI5-F1
#
_entry.id   AF-A0A3D0MTI5-F1
#
_cell.length_a   1.000
_cell.length_b   1.000
_cell.length_c   1.000
_cell.angle_alpha   90.00
_cell.angle_beta   90.00
_cell.angle_gamma   90.00
#
_symmetry.space_group_name_H-M   'P 1'
#
loop_
_entity.id
_entity.type
_entity.pdbx_description
1 polymer ?
#
loop_
_entity_poly.entity_id
_entity_poly.type
_entity_poly.pdbx_seq_one_letter_code
_entity_poly.pdbx_strand_id
1 'polypeptide(L)'
;VGRHPFTQNLGLEKAGVSSVRGRIGVNVFLETNVPNIYAIGDCASPIMLAHVASHEGMVAAENAMGHRVKIDYKTVPSTIYTSPEIAAVGMTERQAREQGFQVKVGRFPLINNGKCVIMNQLDGLVKYVVDEKYGEILGVHIIGPRATDLIVEGALALRLEATVEEIISTVHAHPTVGEALGEGALAVLGRSIHLPAKNKK
;
A
#
# COMPACT_ATOMS: atom_id res chain seq x y z
N VAL A 1 15.15 -19.72 -4.26
CA VAL A 1 15.48 -18.36 -3.73
C VAL A 1 14.17 -17.68 -3.37
N GLY A 2 14.08 -17.04 -2.20
CA GLY A 2 12.82 -16.56 -1.60
C GLY A 2 12.47 -17.30 -0.29
N ARG A 3 11.33 -16.96 0.31
CA ARG A 3 10.81 -17.59 1.54
C ARG A 3 9.72 -18.61 1.21
N HIS A 4 9.50 -19.56 2.11
CA HIS A 4 8.39 -20.51 2.05
C HIS A 4 7.79 -20.69 3.46
N PRO A 5 6.49 -21.04 3.56
CA PRO A 5 5.86 -21.36 4.84
C PRO A 5 6.62 -22.45 5.61
N PHE A 6 6.93 -22.18 6.88
CA PHE A 6 7.49 -23.20 7.78
C PHE A 6 6.36 -23.85 8.58
N THR A 7 5.81 -24.94 8.06
CA THR A 7 4.67 -25.67 8.64
C THR A 7 4.95 -27.14 8.96
N GLN A 8 6.21 -27.54 8.81
CA GLN A 8 6.68 -28.88 9.16
C GLN A 8 6.57 -29.09 10.68
N ASN A 9 6.26 -30.32 11.10
CA ASN A 9 6.19 -30.73 12.50
C ASN A 9 5.15 -29.98 13.37
N LEU A 10 4.22 -29.23 12.77
CA LEU A 10 3.08 -28.61 13.49
C LEU A 10 1.94 -29.58 13.78
N GLY A 11 1.99 -30.82 13.28
CA GLY A 11 0.93 -31.80 13.47
C GLY A 11 -0.38 -31.46 12.74
N LEU A 12 -0.33 -30.69 11.66
CA LEU A 12 -1.51 -30.24 10.91
C LEU A 12 -2.45 -31.38 10.52
N GLU A 13 -1.89 -32.52 10.06
CA GLU A 13 -2.67 -33.71 9.72
C GLU A 13 -3.43 -34.28 10.91
N LYS A 14 -2.81 -34.31 12.10
CA LYS A 14 -3.46 -34.77 13.34
C LYS A 14 -4.60 -33.84 13.76
N ALA A 15 -4.47 -32.55 13.45
CA ALA A 15 -5.50 -31.55 13.70
C ALA A 15 -6.56 -31.46 12.59
N GLY A 16 -6.39 -32.17 11.46
CA GLY A 16 -7.28 -32.07 10.30
C GLY A 16 -7.15 -30.77 9.49
N VAL A 17 -6.08 -29.99 9.70
CA VAL A 17 -5.86 -28.69 9.05
C VAL A 17 -5.25 -28.90 7.67
N SER A 18 -5.92 -28.37 6.65
CA SER A 18 -5.49 -28.45 5.25
C SER A 18 -4.38 -27.44 4.94
N SER A 19 -3.44 -27.85 4.10
CA SER A 19 -2.41 -26.97 3.54
C SER A 19 -2.14 -27.30 2.08
N VAL A 20 -1.78 -26.28 1.30
CA VAL A 20 -1.39 -26.42 -0.11
C VAL A 20 0.02 -25.89 -0.26
N ARG A 21 0.96 -26.76 -0.67
CA ARG A 21 2.39 -26.43 -0.79
C ARG A 21 2.96 -25.82 0.51
N GLY A 22 2.54 -26.35 1.66
CA GLY A 22 2.96 -25.90 2.99
C GLY A 22 2.22 -24.67 3.53
N ARG A 23 1.40 -23.98 2.72
CA ARG A 23 0.59 -22.84 3.17
C ARG A 23 -0.73 -23.33 3.78
N ILE A 24 -1.03 -22.92 5.00
CA ILE A 24 -2.32 -23.23 5.65
C ILE A 24 -3.43 -22.44 4.94
N GLY A 25 -4.50 -23.14 4.56
CA GLY A 25 -5.66 -22.51 3.94
C GLY A 25 -6.51 -21.79 4.98
N VAL A 26 -6.80 -20.51 4.75
CA VAL A 26 -7.69 -19.70 5.60
C VAL A 26 -8.69 -18.90 4.78
N ASN A 27 -9.82 -18.56 5.37
CA ASN A 27 -10.81 -17.66 4.79
C ASN A 27 -10.53 -16.18 5.12
N VAL A 28 -11.45 -15.26 4.77
CA VAL A 28 -11.32 -13.81 5.05
C VAL A 28 -11.41 -13.44 6.54
N PHE A 29 -11.79 -14.38 7.41
CA PHE A 29 -11.80 -14.25 8.86
C PHE A 29 -10.58 -14.92 9.51
N LEU A 30 -9.64 -15.41 8.69
CA LEU A 30 -8.42 -16.12 9.10
C LEU A 30 -8.66 -17.48 9.77
N GLU A 31 -9.87 -18.01 9.58
CA GLU A 31 -10.26 -19.34 10.04
C GLU A 31 -9.76 -20.40 9.06
N THR A 32 -9.25 -21.51 9.59
CA THR A 32 -8.91 -22.70 8.78
C THR A 32 -10.17 -23.50 8.42
N ASN A 33 -9.99 -24.65 7.74
CA ASN A 33 -11.09 -25.59 7.51
C ASN A 33 -11.58 -26.31 8.80
N VAL A 34 -10.87 -26.16 9.92
CA VAL A 34 -11.23 -26.77 11.20
C VAL A 34 -11.76 -25.66 12.13
N PRO A 35 -12.96 -25.83 12.72
CA PRO A 35 -13.53 -24.85 13.64
C PRO A 35 -12.58 -24.53 14.81
N ASN A 36 -12.55 -23.27 15.23
CA ASN A 36 -11.71 -22.75 16.32
C ASN A 36 -10.20 -22.85 16.08
N ILE A 37 -9.74 -23.16 14.87
CA ILE A 37 -8.32 -23.10 14.49
C ILE A 37 -8.13 -21.98 13.45
N TYR A 38 -7.20 -21.08 13.76
CA TYR A 38 -6.84 -19.92 12.95
C TYR A 38 -5.37 -20.02 12.51
N ALA A 39 -5.02 -19.33 11.42
CA ALA A 39 -3.63 -19.20 11.00
C ALA A 39 -3.37 -17.81 10.38
N ILE A 40 -2.18 -17.28 10.64
CA ILE A 40 -1.79 -15.89 10.28
C ILE A 40 -0.34 -15.85 9.80
N GLY A 41 0.06 -14.71 9.24
CA GLY A 41 1.42 -14.42 8.83
C GLY A 41 1.94 -15.38 7.77
N ASP A 42 3.27 -15.50 7.67
CA ASP A 42 3.95 -16.22 6.60
C ASP A 42 3.49 -17.68 6.39
N CYS A 43 2.86 -18.32 7.39
CA CYS A 43 2.35 -19.69 7.24
C CYS A 43 1.02 -19.79 6.48
N ALA A 44 0.24 -18.70 6.43
CA ALA A 44 -1.09 -18.67 5.82
C ALA A 44 -1.24 -17.51 4.81
N SER A 45 -0.78 -16.31 5.18
CA SER A 45 -0.99 -15.05 4.46
C SER A 45 -0.45 -15.01 3.03
N PRO A 46 -1.21 -14.52 2.05
CA PRO A 46 -0.68 -14.28 0.71
C PRO A 46 0.48 -13.26 0.69
N ILE A 47 0.62 -12.42 1.72
CA ILE A 47 1.63 -11.36 1.80
C ILE A 47 2.56 -11.61 2.99
N MET A 48 3.83 -11.95 2.72
CA MET A 48 4.84 -12.25 3.74
C MET A 48 5.50 -10.97 4.28
N LEU A 49 4.75 -10.17 5.05
CA LEU A 49 5.21 -8.93 5.67
C LEU A 49 4.82 -8.88 7.16
N ALA A 50 5.71 -8.36 8.00
CA ALA A 50 5.53 -8.35 9.46
C ALA A 50 4.30 -7.55 9.91
N HIS A 51 4.03 -6.39 9.31
CA HIS A 51 2.84 -5.59 9.61
C HIS A 51 1.54 -6.26 9.16
N VAL A 52 1.58 -7.08 8.11
CA VAL A 52 0.44 -7.91 7.69
C VAL A 52 0.18 -9.00 8.73
N ALA A 53 1.21 -9.76 9.10
CA ALA A 53 1.10 -10.82 10.11
C ALA A 53 0.57 -10.29 11.46
N SER A 54 1.03 -9.09 11.86
CA SER A 54 0.57 -8.44 13.09
C SER A 54 -0.92 -8.05 13.01
N HIS A 55 -1.36 -7.49 11.89
CA HIS A 55 -2.77 -7.11 11.69
C HIS A 55 -3.69 -8.33 11.58
N GLU A 56 -3.25 -9.36 10.86
CA GLU A 56 -3.93 -10.65 10.82
C GLU A 56 -4.06 -11.28 12.21
N GLY A 57 -3.02 -11.17 13.05
CA GLY A 57 -3.09 -11.64 14.43
C GLY A 57 -4.19 -10.96 15.24
N MET A 58 -4.39 -9.65 15.07
CA MET A 58 -5.49 -8.92 15.71
C MET A 58 -6.85 -9.41 15.19
N VAL A 59 -7.01 -9.55 13.87
CA VAL A 59 -8.26 -10.02 13.26
C VAL A 59 -8.60 -11.45 13.71
N ALA A 60 -7.61 -12.35 13.73
CA ALA A 60 -7.81 -13.73 14.18
C ALA A 60 -8.16 -13.79 15.68
N ALA A 61 -7.53 -12.95 16.51
CA ALA A 61 -7.86 -12.85 17.94
C ALA A 61 -9.28 -12.34 18.17
N GLU A 62 -9.72 -11.31 17.43
CA GLU A 62 -11.10 -10.82 17.51
C GLU A 62 -12.10 -11.90 17.10
N ASN A 63 -11.85 -12.62 16.00
CA ASN A 63 -12.74 -13.69 15.56
C ASN A 63 -12.75 -14.87 16.54
N ALA A 64 -11.61 -15.21 17.15
CA ALA A 64 -11.54 -16.21 18.22
C ALA A 64 -12.37 -15.82 19.47
N MET A 65 -12.59 -14.53 19.71
CA MET A 65 -13.47 -14.01 20.77
C MET A 65 -14.94 -13.91 20.35
N GLY A 66 -15.31 -14.39 19.16
CA GLY A 66 -16.69 -14.39 18.66
C GLY A 66 -17.09 -13.12 17.90
N HIS A 67 -16.14 -12.23 17.59
CA HIS A 67 -16.38 -11.16 16.63
C HIS A 67 -16.38 -11.69 15.19
N ARG A 68 -16.70 -10.82 14.23
CA ARG A 68 -16.77 -11.18 12.81
C ARG A 68 -16.11 -10.12 11.94
N VAL A 69 -14.79 -10.08 12.01
CA VAL A 69 -13.93 -9.08 11.37
C VAL A 69 -13.20 -9.69 10.18
N LYS A 70 -13.31 -9.03 9.02
CA LYS A 70 -12.64 -9.45 7.80
C LYS A 70 -11.27 -8.78 7.71
N ILE A 71 -10.27 -9.53 7.28
CA ILE A 71 -8.99 -8.95 6.87
C ILE A 71 -9.17 -8.16 5.56
N ASP A 72 -8.61 -6.95 5.50
CA ASP A 72 -8.56 -6.13 4.30
C ASP A 72 -7.11 -5.91 3.87
N TYR A 73 -6.78 -6.40 2.67
CA TYR A 73 -5.45 -6.26 2.08
C TYR A 73 -5.31 -5.06 1.14
N LYS A 74 -6.39 -4.29 0.84
CA LYS A 74 -6.36 -3.14 -0.10
C LYS A 74 -5.31 -2.09 0.31
N THR A 75 -5.07 -1.94 1.61
CA THR A 75 -4.25 -0.86 2.17
C THR A 75 -2.91 -1.34 2.73
N VAL A 76 -2.44 -2.53 2.34
CA VAL A 76 -1.15 -3.05 2.79
C VAL A 76 -0.02 -2.35 2.03
N PRO A 77 0.85 -1.57 2.70
CA PRO A 77 2.01 -1.00 2.04
C PRO A 77 3.09 -2.05 1.81
N SER A 78 3.82 -1.92 0.70
CA SER A 78 5.05 -2.63 0.40
C SER A 78 6.22 -1.64 0.42
N THR A 79 7.26 -1.96 1.17
CA THR A 79 8.38 -1.06 1.45
C THR A 79 9.71 -1.75 1.22
N ILE A 80 10.64 -1.06 0.55
CA ILE A 80 12.03 -1.48 0.36
C ILE A 80 12.92 -0.37 0.94
N TYR A 81 13.68 -0.72 1.97
CA TYR A 81 14.51 0.21 2.77
C TYR A 81 15.90 0.41 2.15
N THR A 82 15.96 0.59 0.84
CA THR A 82 17.19 0.97 0.10
C THR A 82 17.46 2.46 0.20
N SER A 83 18.53 2.93 -0.43
CA SER A 83 18.80 4.35 -0.66
C SER A 83 18.83 4.62 -2.17
N PRO A 84 17.83 5.31 -2.76
CA PRO A 84 16.62 5.84 -2.10
C PRO A 84 15.66 4.73 -1.64
N GLU A 85 14.76 5.08 -0.71
CA GLU A 85 13.69 4.20 -0.26
C GLU A 85 12.63 4.06 -1.37
N ILE A 86 11.90 2.94 -1.34
CA ILE A 86 10.79 2.68 -2.25
C ILE A 86 9.60 2.22 -1.42
N ALA A 87 8.45 2.84 -1.64
CA ALA A 87 7.20 2.45 -0.98
C ALA A 87 6.03 2.52 -1.95
N ALA A 88 5.09 1.59 -1.83
CA ALA A 88 3.88 1.57 -2.63
C ALA A 88 2.71 1.00 -1.83
N VAL A 89 1.50 1.46 -2.13
CA VAL A 89 0.25 0.93 -1.58
C VAL A 89 -0.85 1.01 -2.63
N GLY A 90 -1.77 0.04 -2.62
CA GLY A 90 -2.82 -0.08 -3.63
C GLY A 90 -2.32 -0.64 -4.96
N MET A 91 -3.00 -0.29 -6.04
CA MET A 91 -2.77 -0.83 -7.37
C MET A 91 -1.70 -0.05 -8.14
N THR A 92 -0.85 -0.79 -8.86
CA THR A 92 -0.07 -0.22 -9.94
C THR A 92 -0.97 0.22 -11.10
N GLU A 93 -0.46 1.12 -11.94
CA GLU A 93 -1.17 1.54 -13.16
C GLU A 93 -1.54 0.37 -14.06
N ARG A 94 -0.65 -0.62 -14.19
CA ARG A 94 -0.91 -1.83 -14.99
C ARG A 94 -2.05 -2.64 -14.38
N GLN A 95 -2.00 -2.91 -13.08
CA GLN A 95 -3.05 -3.67 -12.39
C GLN A 95 -4.41 -2.98 -12.48
N ALA A 96 -4.46 -1.66 -12.29
CA ALA A 96 -5.70 -0.91 -12.41
C ALA A 96 -6.30 -1.01 -13.83
N ARG A 97 -5.47 -0.88 -14.88
CA ARG A 97 -5.93 -1.09 -16.27
C ARG A 97 -6.37 -2.54 -16.53
N GLU A 98 -5.65 -3.54 -16.01
CA GLU A 98 -6.02 -4.96 -16.12
C GLU A 98 -7.36 -5.27 -15.44
N GLN A 99 -7.72 -4.52 -14.39
CA GLN A 99 -9.01 -4.61 -13.72
C GLN A 99 -10.13 -3.78 -14.39
N GLY A 100 -9.84 -3.13 -15.53
CA GLY A 100 -10.82 -2.40 -16.32
C GLY A 100 -11.04 -0.94 -15.92
N PHE A 101 -10.24 -0.38 -15.01
CA PHE A 101 -10.31 1.04 -14.67
C PHE A 101 -9.78 1.90 -15.83
N GLN A 102 -10.46 3.03 -16.09
CA GLN A 102 -9.85 4.13 -16.81
C GLN A 102 -9.03 4.93 -15.81
N VAL A 103 -7.74 5.15 -16.09
CA VAL A 103 -6.82 5.69 -15.08
C VAL A 103 -6.18 7.00 -15.51
N LYS A 104 -6.16 7.95 -14.58
CA LYS A 104 -5.29 9.13 -14.60
C LYS A 104 -4.08 8.91 -13.71
N VAL A 105 -2.98 9.54 -14.09
CA VAL A 105 -1.69 9.36 -13.39
C VAL A 105 -1.02 10.71 -13.20
N GLY A 106 -0.79 11.05 -11.93
CA GLY A 106 0.00 12.20 -11.51
C GLY A 106 1.40 11.76 -11.12
N ARG A 107 2.41 12.54 -11.49
CA ARG A 107 3.81 12.30 -11.12
C ARG A 107 4.47 13.61 -10.74
N PHE A 108 5.10 13.66 -9.58
CA PHE A 108 5.90 14.79 -9.13
C PHE A 108 7.33 14.34 -8.84
N PRO A 109 8.33 14.72 -9.66
CA PRO A 109 9.74 14.43 -9.42
C PRO A 109 10.27 15.18 -8.20
N LEU A 110 11.00 14.49 -7.32
CA LEU A 110 11.50 15.05 -6.07
C LEU A 110 12.63 16.07 -6.24
N ILE A 111 13.26 16.13 -7.41
CA ILE A 111 14.18 17.22 -7.76
C ILE A 111 13.52 18.61 -7.69
N ASN A 112 12.19 18.69 -7.79
CA ASN A 112 11.42 19.94 -7.65
C ASN A 112 10.92 20.19 -6.22
N ASN A 113 11.24 19.31 -5.25
CA ASN A 113 10.90 19.52 -3.84
C ASN A 113 12.06 20.24 -3.12
N GLY A 114 11.79 21.40 -2.52
CA GLY A 114 12.81 22.20 -1.85
C GLY A 114 13.50 21.48 -0.68
N LYS A 115 12.77 20.63 0.07
CA LYS A 115 13.36 19.86 1.16
C LYS A 115 14.34 18.79 0.66
N CYS A 116 14.02 18.13 -0.45
CA CYS A 116 14.92 17.18 -1.12
C CYS A 116 16.22 17.85 -1.59
N VAL A 117 16.13 19.09 -2.10
CA VAL A 117 17.33 19.89 -2.46
C VAL A 117 18.18 20.19 -1.23
N ILE A 118 17.58 20.64 -0.12
CA ILE A 118 18.29 20.91 1.14
C ILE A 118 19.02 19.65 1.64
N MET A 119 18.42 18.47 1.46
CA MET A 119 18.98 17.19 1.90
C MET A 119 19.98 16.58 0.90
N ASN A 120 20.16 17.21 -0.27
CA ASN A 120 20.92 16.64 -1.39
C ASN A 120 20.45 15.23 -1.78
N GLN A 121 19.13 15.01 -1.79
CA GLN A 121 18.47 13.74 -2.10
C GLN A 121 17.39 13.97 -3.17
N LEU A 122 17.84 14.16 -4.41
CA LEU A 122 17.03 14.62 -5.54
C LEU A 122 16.33 13.48 -6.30
N ASP A 123 16.84 12.26 -6.16
CA ASP A 123 16.35 11.10 -6.90
C ASP A 123 14.97 10.67 -6.42
N GLY A 124 14.10 10.37 -7.38
CA GLY A 124 12.79 9.79 -7.12
C GLY A 124 11.60 10.68 -7.46
N LEU A 125 10.41 10.22 -7.07
CA LEU A 125 9.13 10.84 -7.39
C LEU A 125 8.03 10.34 -6.46
N VAL A 126 6.95 11.11 -6.39
CA VAL A 126 5.62 10.65 -5.96
C VAL A 126 4.76 10.38 -7.18
N LYS A 127 4.05 9.25 -7.21
CA LYS A 127 3.12 8.84 -8.27
C LYS A 127 1.77 8.44 -7.67
N TYR A 128 0.71 9.02 -8.21
CA TYR A 128 -0.67 8.60 -7.98
C TYR A 128 -1.22 7.83 -9.18
N VAL A 129 -2.02 6.80 -8.90
CA VAL A 129 -2.88 6.10 -9.86
C VAL A 129 -4.31 6.33 -9.40
N VAL A 130 -5.17 6.86 -10.27
CA VAL A 130 -6.48 7.39 -9.90
C VAL A 130 -7.51 6.96 -10.92
N ASP A 131 -8.71 6.57 -10.46
CA ASP A 131 -9.84 6.31 -11.35
C ASP A 131 -10.29 7.61 -12.04
N GLU A 132 -10.43 7.59 -13.35
CA GLU A 132 -10.79 8.76 -14.14
C GLU A 132 -12.23 9.22 -13.90
N LYS A 133 -13.14 8.29 -13.60
CA LYS A 133 -14.56 8.58 -13.50
C LYS A 133 -14.91 9.36 -12.24
N TYR A 134 -14.40 8.92 -11.08
CA TYR A 134 -14.74 9.53 -9.79
C TYR A 134 -13.57 10.21 -9.09
N GLY A 135 -12.33 10.03 -9.56
CA GLY A 135 -11.15 10.61 -8.93
C GLY A 135 -10.65 9.85 -7.70
N GLU A 136 -11.20 8.65 -7.41
CA GLU A 136 -10.75 7.79 -6.31
C GLU A 136 -9.27 7.40 -6.50
N ILE A 137 -8.49 7.52 -5.42
CA ILE A 137 -7.10 7.05 -5.41
C ILE A 137 -7.08 5.52 -5.42
N LEU A 138 -6.49 4.95 -6.47
CA LEU A 138 -6.34 3.50 -6.64
C LEU A 138 -4.96 3.00 -6.17
N GLY A 139 -3.95 3.88 -6.14
CA GLY A 139 -2.63 3.53 -5.64
C GLY A 139 -1.68 4.72 -5.54
N VAL A 140 -0.77 4.65 -4.58
CA VAL A 140 0.27 5.66 -4.32
C VAL A 140 1.63 4.96 -4.31
N HIS A 141 2.61 5.56 -4.99
CA HIS A 141 3.95 5.01 -5.13
C HIS A 141 4.98 6.12 -4.93
N ILE A 142 5.98 5.87 -4.10
CA ILE A 142 6.99 6.85 -3.73
C ILE A 142 8.36 6.18 -3.89
N ILE A 143 9.26 6.87 -4.58
CA ILE A 143 10.70 6.59 -4.56
C ILE A 143 11.35 7.87 -4.06
N GLY A 144 12.22 7.79 -3.06
CA GLY A 144 12.89 8.96 -2.51
C GLY A 144 13.14 8.87 -1.02
N PRO A 145 13.64 9.95 -0.39
CA PRO A 145 13.82 9.98 1.05
C PRO A 145 12.49 9.85 1.79
N ARG A 146 12.48 9.10 2.90
CA ARG A 146 11.31 8.94 3.76
C ARG A 146 10.11 8.28 3.06
N ALA A 147 10.30 7.62 1.93
CA ALA A 147 9.20 6.99 1.19
C ALA A 147 8.42 5.99 2.06
N THR A 148 9.13 5.22 2.88
CA THR A 148 8.54 4.21 3.78
C THR A 148 7.74 4.81 4.93
N ASP A 149 8.08 6.03 5.35
CA ASP A 149 7.31 6.79 6.35
C ASP A 149 6.09 7.49 5.72
N LEU A 150 6.27 8.09 4.53
CA LEU A 150 5.25 8.90 3.86
C LEU A 150 4.11 8.06 3.26
N ILE A 151 4.35 6.80 2.92
CA ILE A 151 3.34 5.93 2.28
C ILE A 151 2.10 5.72 3.15
N VAL A 152 2.19 5.95 4.46
CA VAL A 152 1.05 5.85 5.39
C VAL A 152 -0.10 6.79 5.03
N GLU A 153 0.18 7.98 4.48
CA GLU A 153 -0.86 8.91 3.99
C GLU A 153 -1.62 8.28 2.82
N GLY A 154 -0.90 7.66 1.87
CA GLY A 154 -1.51 6.94 0.76
C GLY A 154 -2.34 5.72 1.20
N ALA A 155 -1.88 5.00 2.23
CA ALA A 155 -2.59 3.86 2.78
C ALA A 155 -3.90 4.29 3.45
N LEU A 156 -3.86 5.40 4.21
CA LEU A 156 -5.05 5.99 4.81
C LEU A 156 -6.01 6.54 3.76
N ALA A 157 -5.50 7.20 2.72
CA ALA A 157 -6.31 7.70 1.61
C ALA A 157 -7.09 6.57 0.92
N LEU A 158 -6.42 5.45 0.63
CA LEU A 158 -7.07 4.25 0.09
C LEU A 158 -8.12 3.65 1.04
N ARG A 159 -7.87 3.68 2.35
CA ARG A 159 -8.82 3.18 3.36
C ARG A 159 -10.10 4.01 3.40
N LEU A 160 -9.95 5.32 3.22
CA LEU A 160 -11.04 6.28 3.25
C LEU A 160 -11.72 6.46 1.89
N GLU A 161 -11.27 5.74 0.86
CA GLU A 161 -11.73 5.90 -0.52
C GLU A 161 -11.62 7.36 -0.99
N ALA A 162 -10.57 8.04 -0.51
CA ALA A 162 -10.34 9.45 -0.78
C ALA A 162 -10.07 9.68 -2.26
N THR A 163 -10.47 10.86 -2.74
CA THR A 163 -10.07 11.37 -4.04
C THR A 163 -8.80 12.20 -3.91
N VAL A 164 -8.22 12.57 -5.06
CA VAL A 164 -7.10 13.51 -5.08
C VAL A 164 -7.47 14.90 -4.53
N GLU A 165 -8.74 15.30 -4.53
CA GLU A 165 -9.15 16.62 -4.02
C GLU A 165 -9.00 16.71 -2.50
N GLU A 166 -9.25 15.63 -1.74
CA GLU A 166 -8.97 15.60 -0.30
C GLU A 166 -7.47 15.80 -0.02
N ILE A 167 -6.59 15.19 -0.82
CA ILE A 167 -5.14 15.40 -0.71
C ILE A 167 -4.79 16.85 -1.07
N ILE A 168 -5.34 17.38 -2.17
CA ILE A 168 -5.06 18.76 -2.64
C ILE A 168 -5.52 19.81 -1.61
N SER A 169 -6.66 19.59 -0.96
CA SER A 169 -7.22 20.53 0.03
C SER A 169 -6.52 20.47 1.39
N THR A 170 -5.71 19.44 1.63
CA THR A 170 -4.93 19.30 2.87
C THR A 170 -3.75 20.27 2.86
N VAL A 171 -3.55 20.99 3.98
CA VAL A 171 -2.37 21.86 4.15
C VAL A 171 -1.16 21.01 4.51
N HIS A 172 -0.31 20.69 3.53
CA HIS A 172 0.97 20.04 3.79
C HIS A 172 2.00 21.03 4.37
N ALA A 173 2.78 20.59 5.36
CA ALA A 173 3.79 21.42 5.99
C ALA A 173 4.96 21.73 5.03
N HIS A 174 5.46 22.96 5.06
CA HIS A 174 6.58 23.43 4.25
C HIS A 174 7.76 23.94 5.11
N PRO A 175 9.03 23.63 4.77
CA PRO A 175 9.45 22.67 3.75
C PRO A 175 9.49 21.24 4.30
N THR A 176 8.84 20.29 3.63
CA THR A 176 8.91 18.85 3.94
C THR A 176 9.03 18.01 2.66
N VAL A 177 9.45 16.74 2.78
CA VAL A 177 9.31 15.82 1.64
C VAL A 177 7.83 15.48 1.41
N GLY A 178 7.02 15.48 2.48
CA GLY A 178 5.60 15.15 2.45
C GLY A 178 4.74 16.06 1.57
N GLU A 179 5.09 17.34 1.41
CA GLU A 179 4.36 18.23 0.49
C GLU A 179 4.43 17.79 -0.98
N ALA A 180 5.37 16.91 -1.35
CA ALA A 180 5.40 16.28 -2.66
C ALA A 180 4.17 15.38 -2.92
N LEU A 181 3.47 14.90 -1.89
CA LEU A 181 2.21 14.18 -2.05
C LEU A 181 1.09 15.09 -2.55
N GLY A 182 1.01 16.33 -2.05
CA GLY A 182 0.08 17.35 -2.55
C GLY A 182 0.35 17.70 -4.02
N GLU A 183 1.63 17.91 -4.37
CA GLU A 183 2.01 18.17 -5.77
C GLU A 183 1.77 16.97 -6.70
N GLY A 184 2.00 15.75 -6.22
CA GLY A 184 1.68 14.52 -6.94
C GLY A 184 0.19 14.39 -7.24
N ALA A 185 -0.67 14.77 -6.28
CA ALA A 185 -2.12 14.81 -6.46
C ALA A 185 -2.56 15.92 -7.43
N LEU A 186 -2.03 17.14 -7.29
CA LEU A 186 -2.25 18.24 -8.24
C LEU A 186 -1.83 17.86 -9.67
N ALA A 187 -0.74 17.08 -9.82
CA ALA A 187 -0.26 16.63 -11.10
C ALA A 187 -1.23 15.67 -11.83
N VAL A 188 -2.11 14.96 -11.11
CA VAL A 188 -3.20 14.14 -11.70
C VAL A 188 -4.15 15.03 -12.51
N LEU A 189 -4.39 16.25 -12.03
CA LEU A 189 -5.28 17.24 -12.66
C LEU A 189 -4.55 18.24 -13.57
N GLY A 190 -3.22 18.11 -13.70
CA GLY A 190 -2.39 19.08 -14.42
C GLY A 190 -2.32 20.46 -13.75
N ARG A 191 -2.48 20.52 -12.42
CA ARG A 191 -2.55 21.74 -11.60
C ARG A 191 -1.35 21.93 -10.67
N SER A 192 -0.29 21.12 -10.82
CA SER A 192 0.90 21.20 -9.97
C SER A 192 1.56 22.57 -10.10
N ILE A 193 1.94 23.17 -8.97
CA ILE A 193 2.41 24.55 -8.88
C ILE A 193 3.92 24.60 -9.13
N HIS A 194 4.65 23.62 -8.59
CA HIS A 194 6.11 23.53 -8.69
C HIS A 194 6.59 22.65 -9.85
N LEU A 195 5.72 22.35 -10.82
CA LEU A 195 6.10 21.74 -12.09
C LEU A 195 6.10 22.77 -13.22
N PRO A 196 7.09 22.73 -14.13
CA PRO A 196 7.00 23.49 -15.37
C PRO A 196 5.71 23.13 -16.11
N ALA A 197 5.02 24.15 -16.64
CA ALA A 197 3.85 23.93 -17.47
C ALA A 197 4.21 23.02 -18.65
N LYS A 198 3.43 21.95 -18.86
CA LYS A 198 3.57 21.17 -20.10
C LYS A 198 3.18 22.08 -21.26
N ASN A 199 4.14 22.37 -22.13
CA ASN A 199 3.85 23.01 -23.41
C ASN A 199 2.79 22.17 -24.14
N LYS A 200 1.59 22.73 -24.29
CA LYS A 200 0.57 22.17 -25.19
C LYS A 200 1.12 22.33 -26.61
N LYS A 201 1.70 21.26 -27.16
CA LYS A 201 1.91 21.14 -28.60
C LYS A 201 0.62 20.69 -29.26
#